data_AF-A0A2A7HVS6-F1
#
_entry.id   AF-A0A2A7HVS6-F1
#
_cell.length_a   1.000
_cell.length_b   1.000
_cell.length_c   1.000
_cell.angle_alpha   90.00
_cell.angle_beta   90.00
_cell.angle_gamma   90.00
#
_symmetry.space_group_name_H-M   'P 1'
#
loop_
_entity.id
_entity.type
_entity.pdbx_description
1 polymer ?
#
loop_
_entity_poly.entity_id
_entity_poly.type
_entity_poly.pdbx_seq_one_letter_code
_entity_poly.pdbx_strand_id
1 'polypeptide(L)'
;MPPKPPKLPKPHNCCPIYNQIRAFYVQAAAGGAKQIGFDVIIPFSGALPLTYFVDDIKWFDDKNCIIITNFQSPALGVSDSAWSCETLNLFFAGNLQVIV
;
A
#
# COMPACT_ATOMS: atom_id res chain seq x y z
N MET A 1 -32.43 -10.59 32.97
CA MET A 1 -32.02 -9.64 31.89
C MET A 1 -31.27 -10.44 30.83
N PRO A 2 -31.65 -10.37 29.55
CA PRO A 2 -30.87 -11.04 28.50
C PRO A 2 -29.47 -10.41 28.38
N PRO A 3 -28.43 -11.19 28.05
CA PRO A 3 -27.08 -10.68 27.85
C PRO A 3 -27.07 -9.67 26.70
N LYS A 4 -26.31 -8.58 26.88
CA LYS A 4 -26.11 -7.58 25.83
C LYS A 4 -25.42 -8.26 24.63
N PRO A 5 -25.93 -8.08 23.40
CA PRO A 5 -25.28 -8.64 22.22
C PRO A 5 -23.81 -8.19 22.16
N PRO A 6 -22.88 -9.07 21.72
CA PRO A 6 -21.51 -8.67 21.47
C PRO A 6 -21.52 -7.46 20.53
N LYS A 7 -20.84 -6.38 20.92
CA LYS A 7 -20.60 -5.27 19.98
C LYS A 7 -19.75 -5.85 18.85
N LEU A 8 -20.31 -5.89 17.64
CA LEU A 8 -19.56 -6.14 16.43
C LEU A 8 -18.34 -5.21 16.44
N PRO A 9 -17.12 -5.72 16.16
CA PRO A 9 -15.94 -4.87 16.02
C PRO A 9 -16.28 -3.74 15.04
N LYS A 10 -15.90 -2.50 15.36
CA LYS A 10 -16.00 -1.41 14.38
C LYS A 10 -15.28 -1.84 13.10
N PRO A 11 -15.80 -1.53 11.90
CA PRO A 11 -15.08 -1.77 10.66
C PRO A 11 -13.67 -1.21 10.81
N HIS A 12 -12.66 -2.03 10.54
CA HIS A 12 -11.28 -1.58 10.53
C HIS A 12 -11.14 -0.63 9.33
N ASN A 13 -11.21 0.67 9.59
CA ASN A 13 -10.93 1.66 8.56
C ASN A 13 -9.41 1.78 8.47
N CYS A 14 -8.83 1.24 7.40
CA CYS A 14 -7.42 1.50 7.09
C CYS A 14 -7.16 3.00 6.97
N CYS A 15 -5.91 3.41 7.16
CA CYS A 15 -5.48 4.80 7.10
C CYS A 15 -5.77 5.43 5.74
N PRO A 16 -5.85 6.78 5.66
CA PRO A 16 -6.13 7.49 4.42
C PRO A 16 -5.17 7.14 3.28
N ILE A 17 -3.86 7.02 3.55
CA ILE A 17 -2.84 6.71 2.53
C ILE A 17 -3.07 5.31 1.94
N TYR A 18 -3.34 4.31 2.77
CA TYR A 18 -3.68 2.96 2.30
C TYR A 18 -4.88 3.00 1.36
N ASN A 19 -5.96 3.66 1.79
CA ASN A 19 -7.18 3.75 0.99
C ASN A 19 -6.95 4.53 -0.31
N GLN A 20 -6.07 5.53 -0.31
CA GLN A 20 -5.70 6.30 -1.49
C GLN A 20 -4.96 5.42 -2.51
N ILE A 21 -3.94 4.66 -2.08
CA ILE A 21 -3.18 3.76 -2.95
C ILE A 21 -4.11 2.68 -3.53
N ARG A 22 -4.96 2.08 -2.69
CA ARG A 22 -5.92 1.06 -3.10
C ARG A 22 -6.96 1.59 -4.10
N ALA A 23 -7.52 2.78 -3.84
CA ALA A 23 -8.46 3.40 -4.76
C ALA A 23 -7.80 3.69 -6.12
N PHE A 24 -6.56 4.19 -6.11
CA PHE A 24 -5.78 4.41 -7.33
C PHE A 24 -5.55 3.10 -8.09
N TYR A 25 -5.16 2.01 -7.42
CA TYR A 25 -5.03 0.69 -8.05
C TYR A 25 -6.32 0.25 -8.73
N VAL A 26 -7.45 0.30 -8.01
CA VAL A 26 -8.74 -0.15 -8.55
C VAL A 26 -9.15 0.67 -9.79
N GLN A 27 -8.91 1.98 -9.76
CA GLN A 27 -9.17 2.86 -10.91
C GLN A 27 -8.25 2.54 -12.10
N ALA A 28 -6.95 2.36 -11.85
CA ALA A 28 -5.97 2.03 -12.87
C ALA A 28 -6.27 0.67 -13.52
N ALA A 29 -6.57 -0.35 -12.70
CA ALA A 29 -6.91 -1.69 -13.15
C ALA A 29 -8.22 -1.71 -13.97
N ALA A 30 -9.22 -0.92 -13.57
CA ALA A 30 -10.44 -0.73 -14.36
C ALA A 30 -10.15 -0.09 -15.73
N GLY A 31 -9.09 0.71 -15.84
CA GLY A 31 -8.55 1.25 -17.09
C GLY A 31 -7.62 0.31 -17.87
N GLY A 32 -7.38 -0.91 -17.37
CA GLY A 32 -6.52 -1.92 -18.02
C GLY A 32 -5.05 -1.91 -17.60
N ALA A 33 -4.67 -1.09 -16.61
CA ALA A 33 -3.32 -1.14 -16.05
C ALA A 33 -3.05 -2.48 -15.35
N LYS A 34 -1.82 -2.98 -15.47
CA LYS A 34 -1.38 -4.20 -14.79
C LYS A 34 -0.62 -3.93 -13.49
N GLN A 35 -0.10 -2.72 -13.34
CA GLN A 35 0.77 -2.33 -12.24
C GLN A 35 0.58 -0.84 -11.94
N ILE A 36 0.66 -0.49 -10.66
CA ILE A 36 0.85 0.89 -10.22
C ILE A 36 2.17 1.02 -9.46
N GLY A 37 2.66 2.25 -9.33
CA GLY A 37 3.78 2.59 -8.47
C GLY A 37 3.41 3.70 -7.49
N PHE A 38 4.12 3.74 -6.37
CA PHE A 38 4.17 4.88 -5.45
C PHE A 38 5.55 5.02 -4.82
N ASP A 39 5.91 6.24 -4.44
CA ASP A 39 7.23 6.50 -3.87
C ASP A 39 7.19 6.51 -2.35
N VAL A 40 8.30 6.05 -1.77
CA VAL A 40 8.59 6.19 -0.34
C VAL A 40 9.97 6.80 -0.12
N ILE A 41 10.13 7.55 0.97
CA ILE A 41 11.40 8.13 1.40
C ILE A 41 11.79 7.46 2.72
N ILE A 42 12.89 6.71 2.69
CA ILE A 42 13.46 6.06 3.88
C ILE A 42 14.64 6.92 4.36
N PRO A 43 14.54 7.61 5.51
CA PRO A 43 15.48 8.67 5.89
C PRO A 43 16.93 8.21 6.11
N PHE A 44 17.16 6.92 6.39
CA PHE A 44 18.50 6.36 6.60
C PHE A 44 19.20 5.88 5.32
N SER A 45 18.53 5.93 4.16
CA SER A 45 19.10 5.41 2.92
C SER A 45 20.07 6.39 2.24
N GLY A 46 20.03 7.68 2.60
CA GLY A 46 20.76 8.73 1.89
C GLY A 46 20.38 8.85 0.40
N ALA A 47 19.32 8.17 -0.02
CA ALA A 47 18.96 7.96 -1.42
C ALA A 47 17.72 8.76 -1.83
N LEU A 48 17.56 8.92 -3.14
CA LEU A 48 16.33 9.39 -3.79
C LEU A 48 15.11 8.55 -3.35
N PRO A 49 13.89 9.07 -3.49
CA PRO A 49 12.68 8.28 -3.26
C PRO A 49 12.74 6.95 -4.00
N LEU A 50 12.31 5.89 -3.32
CA LEU A 50 12.24 4.54 -3.89
C LEU A 50 10.81 4.28 -4.35
N THR A 51 10.65 3.86 -5.60
CA THR A 51 9.35 3.46 -6.14
C THR A 51 9.05 2.01 -5.79
N TYR A 52 7.92 1.79 -5.16
CA TYR A 52 7.33 0.48 -4.87
C TYR A 52 6.14 0.26 -5.79
N PHE A 53 5.97 -0.99 -6.22
CA PHE A 53 4.97 -1.39 -7.20
C PHE A 53 3.93 -2.32 -6.58
N VAL A 54 2.73 -2.29 -7.15
CA VAL A 54 1.63 -3.19 -6.80
C VAL A 54 0.98 -3.73 -8.07
N ASP A 55 0.95 -5.05 -8.18
CA ASP A 55 0.57 -5.75 -9.41
C ASP A 55 -0.78 -6.47 -9.28
N ASP A 56 -1.15 -6.89 -8.07
CA ASP A 56 -2.37 -7.67 -7.82
C ASP A 56 -3.18 -7.04 -6.69
N ILE A 57 -4.49 -6.92 -6.87
CA ILE A 57 -5.43 -6.46 -5.84
C ILE A 57 -5.34 -7.30 -4.56
N LYS A 58 -4.97 -8.58 -4.65
CA LYS A 58 -4.79 -9.48 -3.50
C LYS A 58 -3.64 -9.07 -2.59
N TRP A 59 -2.78 -8.17 -3.03
CA TRP A 59 -1.70 -7.63 -2.21
C TRP A 59 -2.18 -6.56 -1.23
N PHE A 60 -3.42 -6.09 -1.37
CA PHE A 60 -4.10 -5.28 -0.37
C PHE A 60 -4.75 -6.19 0.67
N ASP A 61 -4.07 -6.38 1.80
CA ASP A 61 -4.66 -7.04 2.97
C ASP A 61 -5.52 -6.03 3.74
N ASP A 62 -6.79 -5.91 3.33
CA ASP A 62 -7.79 -5.02 3.93
C ASP A 62 -8.07 -5.36 5.41
N LYS A 63 -7.74 -6.59 5.86
CA LYS A 63 -7.95 -7.02 7.25
C LYS A 63 -6.89 -6.47 8.18
N ASN A 64 -5.64 -6.43 7.73
CA ASN A 64 -4.49 -5.95 8.51
C ASN A 64 -4.00 -4.56 8.09
N CYS A 65 -4.59 -3.96 7.04
CA CYS A 65 -4.17 -2.70 6.45
C CYS A 65 -2.70 -2.71 6.00
N ILE A 66 -2.32 -3.80 5.32
CA ILE A 66 -0.98 -4.02 4.78
C ILE A 66 -1.05 -4.08 3.25
N ILE A 67 -0.14 -3.39 2.59
CA ILE A 67 0.07 -3.49 1.14
C ILE A 67 1.34 -4.29 0.93
N ILE A 68 1.23 -5.44 0.28
CA ILE A 68 2.39 -6.14 -0.27
C ILE A 68 2.79 -5.43 -1.56
N THR A 69 4.09 -5.23 -1.73
CA THR A 69 4.69 -4.52 -2.87
C THR A 69 5.96 -5.22 -3.27
N ASN A 70 6.39 -4.99 -4.49
CA ASN A 70 7.73 -5.27 -4.97
C ASN A 70 8.44 -3.93 -5.24
N PHE A 71 9.76 -3.89 -5.08
CA PHE A 71 10.56 -2.81 -5.64
C PHE A 71 11.74 -3.39 -6.40
N GLN A 72 12.17 -2.67 -7.43
CA GLN A 72 13.35 -3.04 -8.20
C GLN A 72 14.40 -1.95 -8.04
N SER A 73 15.55 -2.32 -7.46
CA SER A 73 16.71 -1.45 -7.34
C SER A 73 17.90 -2.08 -8.06
N PRO A 74 18.69 -1.33 -8.85
CA PRO A 74 19.92 -1.83 -9.46
C PRO A 74 20.92 -2.39 -8.44
N ALA A 75 20.91 -1.86 -7.21
CA ALA A 75 21.83 -2.26 -6.15
C ALA A 75 21.30 -3.41 -5.26
N LEU A 76 19.98 -3.55 -5.15
CA LEU A 76 19.35 -4.50 -4.21
C LEU A 76 18.57 -5.63 -4.91
N GLY A 77 18.45 -5.59 -6.24
CA GLY A 77 17.63 -6.53 -7.00
C GLY A 77 16.13 -6.25 -6.87
N VAL A 78 15.31 -7.27 -7.13
CA VAL A 78 13.87 -7.25 -6.86
C VAL A 78 13.63 -7.83 -5.48
N SER A 79 12.92 -7.09 -4.63
CA SER A 79 12.53 -7.57 -3.31
C SER A 79 11.07 -7.22 -3.01
N ASP A 80 10.39 -8.14 -2.35
CA ASP A 80 9.06 -7.89 -1.80
C ASP A 80 9.18 -7.05 -0.53
N SER A 81 8.13 -6.30 -0.20
CA SER A 81 8.03 -5.44 0.98
C SER A 81 6.59 -5.28 1.41
N ALA A 82 6.39 -5.13 2.72
CA ALA A 82 5.07 -4.97 3.32
C ALA A 82 4.94 -3.58 3.94
N TRP A 83 3.89 -2.86 3.56
CA TRP A 83 3.60 -1.51 4.01
C TRP A 83 2.33 -1.47 4.84
N SER A 84 2.49 -1.35 6.16
CA SER A 84 1.37 -1.13 7.07
C SER A 84 0.99 0.36 7.08
N CYS A 85 -0.16 0.69 7.64
CA CYS A 85 -0.52 2.08 7.86
C CYS A 85 0.49 2.88 8.69
N GLU A 86 1.16 2.25 9.65
CA GLU A 86 2.20 2.90 10.45
C GLU A 86 3.39 3.29 9.56
N THR A 87 3.88 2.37 8.72
CA THR A 87 5.03 2.64 7.85
C THR A 87 4.67 3.59 6.70
N LEU A 88 3.47 3.47 6.13
CA LEU A 88 2.98 4.40 5.10
C LEU A 88 2.89 5.83 5.63
N ASN A 89 2.36 6.05 6.84
CA ASN A 89 2.25 7.40 7.41
C ASN A 89 3.62 8.06 7.66
N LEU A 90 4.69 7.28 7.82
CA LEU A 90 6.04 7.79 8.04
C LEU A 90 6.81 8.01 6.75
N PHE A 91 6.64 7.13 5.76
CA PHE A 91 7.56 7.05 4.63
C PHE A 91 6.91 7.35 3.27
N PHE A 92 5.58 7.36 3.16
CA PHE A 92 4.91 7.63 1.88
C PHE A 92 5.23 9.03 1.37
N ALA A 93 5.73 9.10 0.14
CA ALA A 93 6.14 10.33 -0.52
C ALA A 93 5.21 10.74 -1.67
N GLY A 94 4.17 9.95 -1.96
CA GLY A 94 3.23 10.24 -3.03
C GLY A 94 3.63 9.60 -4.36
N ASN A 95 3.55 10.40 -5.43
CA ASN A 95 3.83 9.98 -6.80
C ASN A 95 3.09 8.71 -7.25
N LEU A 96 1.77 8.69 -7.05
CA LEU A 96 0.93 7.60 -7.56
C LEU A 96 0.92 7.62 -9.09
N GLN A 97 1.34 6.52 -9.70
CA GLN A 97 1.51 6.42 -11.14
C GLN A 97 1.11 5.04 -11.68
N VAL A 98 0.62 5.02 -12.92
CA VAL A 98 0.38 3.78 -13.67
C VAL A 98 1.68 3.38 -14.34
N ILE A 99 2.06 2.11 -14.23
CA ILE A 99 3.23 1.57 -14.94
C ILE A 99 2.74 0.80 -16.16
N VAL A 100 3.27 1.19 -17.33
CA VAL A 100 2.90 0.68 -18.67
C VAL A 100 3.92 -0.31 -19.20
#